data_AF-A0A848MK21-F1
#
_entry.id   AF-A0A848MK21-F1
#
_cell.length_a   1.000
_cell.length_b   1.000
_cell.length_c   1.000
_cell.angle_alpha   90.00
_cell.angle_beta   90.00
_cell.angle_gamma   90.00
#
_symmetry.space_group_name_H-M   'P 1'
#
loop_
_entity.id
_entity.type
_entity.pdbx_description
1 polymer ?
#
loop_
_entity_poly.entity_id
_entity_poly.type
_entity_poly.pdbx_seq_one_letter_code
_entity_poly.pdbx_strand_id
1 'polypeptide(L)' 'MKPFNKKILNLLILFIACMLGIVVSFLCIAFSIDVLVWMLTGSFDLTKADILKIIKIGCVIGTFTGAVFVIARLFKLKGF' A
#
# COMPACT_ATOMS: atom_id res chain seq x y z
N MET A 1 9.60 31.67 -1.46
CA MET A 1 9.46 30.43 -0.65
C MET A 1 8.09 29.72 -0.75
N LYS A 2 7.02 30.26 -1.35
CA LYS A 2 5.68 29.62 -1.34
C LYS A 2 5.42 28.42 -2.31
N PRO A 3 6.04 28.27 -3.50
CA PRO A 3 5.64 27.21 -4.45
C PRO A 3 6.29 25.84 -4.21
N PHE A 4 7.50 25.81 -3.61
CA PHE A 4 8.24 24.56 -3.39
C PHE A 4 7.54 23.63 -2.39
N ASN A 5 6.93 24.21 -1.35
CA ASN A 5 6.28 23.45 -0.30
C ASN A 5 5.02 22.72 -0.80
N LYS A 6 4.22 23.36 -1.67
CA LYS A 6 3.06 22.71 -2.31
C LYS A 6 3.43 21.50 -3.16
N LYS A 7 4.56 21.58 -3.87
CA LYS A 7 5.00 20.51 -4.78
C LYS A 7 5.51 19.29 -4.00
N ILE A 8 6.28 19.54 -2.95
CA ILE A 8 6.76 18.51 -2.01
C ILE A 8 5.59 17.87 -1.27
N LEU A 9 4.65 18.67 -0.76
CA LEU A 9 3.45 18.17 -0.08
C LEU A 9 2.62 17.26 -0.99
N ASN A 10 2.41 17.64 -2.26
CA ASN A 10 1.66 16.82 -3.21
C ASN A 10 2.37 15.49 -3.53
N LEU A 11 3.71 15.49 -3.62
CA LEU A 11 4.51 14.28 -3.76
C LEU A 11 4.39 13.35 -2.54
N LEU A 12 4.39 13.94 -1.34
CA LEU A 12 4.30 13.22 -0.08
C LEU A 12 2.90 12.63 0.14
N ILE A 13 1.84 13.36 -0.22
CA ILE A 13 0.46 12.86 -0.23
C ILE A 13 0.32 11.69 -1.21
N LEU A 14 0.88 11.83 -2.42
CA LEU A 14 0.84 10.76 -3.42
C LEU A 14 1.56 9.49 -2.93
N PHE A 15 2.71 9.65 -2.29
CA PHE A 15 3.47 8.55 -1.69
C PHE A 15 2.67 7.84 -0.59
N ILE A 16 2.07 8.61 0.34
CA ILE A 16 1.25 8.05 1.41
C ILE A 16 -0.01 7.37 0.86
N ALA A 17 -0.66 7.95 -0.15
CA ALA A 17 -1.83 7.37 -0.79
C ALA A 17 -1.50 6.04 -1.48
N CYS A 18 -0.36 5.96 -2.18
CA CYS A 18 0.14 4.72 -2.78
C CYS A 18 0.42 3.66 -1.71
N MET A 19 1.12 4.03 -0.64
CA MET A 19 1.42 3.16 0.49
C MET A 19 0.15 2.57 1.12
N LEU A 20 -0.81 3.44 1.46
CA LEU A 20 -2.09 3.03 2.03
C LEU A 20 -2.88 2.15 1.07
N GLY A 21 -2.95 2.50 -0.21
CA GLY A 21 -3.68 1.72 -1.22
C GLY A 21 -3.13 0.30 -1.36
N ILE A 22 -1.81 0.13 -1.34
CA ILE A 22 -1.17 -1.19 -1.40
C ILE A 22 -1.49 -1.99 -0.13
N VAL A 23 -1.29 -1.42 1.05
CA VAL A 23 -1.57 -2.10 2.33
C VAL A 23 -3.04 -2.54 2.42
N VAL A 24 -3.99 -1.66 2.06
CA VAL A 24 -5.42 -1.97 2.08
C VAL A 24 -5.75 -3.07 1.08
N SER A 25 -5.18 -3.03 -0.14
CA SER A 25 -5.40 -4.08 -1.15
C SER A 25 -4.94 -5.45 -0.66
N PHE A 26 -3.75 -5.54 -0.08
CA PHE A 26 -3.24 -6.79 0.50
C PHE A 26 -4.09 -7.29 1.67
N LEU A 27 -4.57 -6.39 2.54
CA LEU A 27 -5.49 -6.76 3.61
C LEU A 27 -6.82 -7.31 3.05
N CYS A 28 -7.39 -6.64 2.04
CA CYS A 28 -8.63 -7.07 1.41
C CYS A 28 -8.49 -8.45 0.76
N ILE A 29 -7.36 -8.72 0.08
CA ILE A 29 -7.09 -10.03 -0.52
C ILE A 29 -7.02 -11.10 0.56
N ALA A 30 -6.24 -10.87 1.62
CA ALA A 30 -6.10 -11.83 2.70
C ALA A 30 -7.45 -12.12 3.40
N PHE A 31 -8.22 -11.06 3.68
CA PHE A 31 -9.56 -11.20 4.26
C PHE A 31 -10.51 -11.97 3.33
N SER A 32 -10.47 -11.71 2.03
CA SER A 32 -11.33 -12.39 1.06
C SER A 32 -10.99 -13.88 0.95
N ILE A 33 -9.69 -14.23 0.97
CA ILE A 33 -9.24 -15.63 0.96
C ILE A 33 -9.70 -16.33 2.24
N ASP A 34 -9.56 -15.70 3.40
CA ASP A 34 -9.95 -16.31 4.67
C ASP A 34 -11.47 -16.51 4.78
N VAL A 35 -12.26 -15.54 4.32
CA VAL A 35 -13.71 -15.69 4.22
C VAL A 35 -14.08 -16.84 3.28
N LEU A 36 -13.36 -17.00 2.17
CA LEU A 36 -13.57 -18.11 1.24
C LEU A 36 -13.22 -19.46 1.88
N VAL A 37 -12.09 -19.54 2.58
CA VAL A 37 -11.66 -20.74 3.31
C VAL A 37 -12.64 -21.07 4.44
N TRP A 38 -13.16 -20.06 5.12
CA TRP A 38 -14.19 -20.21 6.15
C TRP A 38 -15.49 -20.77 5.58
N MET A 39 -15.94 -20.30 4.42
CA MET A 39 -17.11 -20.90 3.75
C MET A 39 -16.90 -22.36 3.36
N LEU A 40 -15.67 -22.75 3.00
CA LEU A 40 -15.34 -24.11 2.56
C LEU A 40 -15.10 -25.09 3.71
N THR A 41 -14.54 -24.61 4.83
CA THR A 41 -13.99 -25.47 5.91
C THR A 41 -14.71 -25.25 7.24
N GLY A 42 -15.44 -24.14 7.40
CA GLY A 42 -16.11 -23.74 8.64
C GLY A 42 -15.18 -23.12 9.70
N SER A 43 -13.86 -23.14 9.49
CA SER A 43 -12.85 -22.56 10.38
C SER A 43 -12.36 -21.21 9.88
N PHE A 44 -12.30 -20.22 10.78
CA PHE A 44 -11.75 -18.88 10.51
C PHE A 44 -10.39 -18.80 11.18
N ASP A 45 -9.31 -18.78 10.40
CA ASP A 45 -7.92 -18.91 10.89
C ASP A 45 -7.13 -17.59 10.85
N LEU A 46 -7.76 -16.49 10.47
CA LEU A 46 -7.09 -15.19 10.36
C LEU A 46 -6.59 -14.67 11.72
N THR A 47 -5.31 -14.90 12.01
CA THR A 47 -4.69 -14.52 13.28
C THR A 47 -4.12 -13.11 13.21
N LYS A 48 -4.09 -12.39 14.36
CA LYS A 48 -3.49 -11.05 14.48
C LYS A 48 -2.03 -11.00 14.02
N ALA A 49 -1.29 -12.11 14.14
CA ALA A 49 0.07 -12.26 13.66
C ALA A 49 0.19 -12.22 12.13
N ASP A 50 -0.79 -12.80 11.42
CA ASP A 50 -0.83 -12.78 9.96
C ASP A 50 -1.19 -11.40 9.44
N ILE A 51 -2.14 -10.72 10.08
CA ILE A 51 -2.44 -9.31 9.79
C ILE A 51 -1.17 -8.45 9.93
N LEU A 52 -0.41 -8.62 11.02
CA LEU A 52 0.85 -7.89 11.22
C LEU A 52 1.91 -8.22 10.17
N LYS A 53 2.01 -9.48 9.74
CA LYS A 53 2.89 -9.89 8.62
C LYS A 53 2.47 -9.20 7.32
N ILE A 54 1.18 -9.20 7.00
CA ILE A 54 0.64 -8.58 5.79
C ILE A 54 0.90 -7.07 5.80
N ILE A 55 0.69 -6.39 6.93
CA ILE A 55 1.02 -4.96 7.07
C ILE A 55 2.51 -4.71 6.85
N LYS A 56 3.40 -5.55 7.43
CA LYS A 56 4.85 -5.41 7.20
C LYS A 56 5.21 -5.57 5.74
N ILE A 57 4.69 -6.59 5.07
CA ILE A 57 4.95 -6.85 3.65
C ILE A 57 4.39 -5.71 2.78
N GLY A 58 3.16 -5.29 3.05
CA GLY A 58 2.51 -4.16 2.37
C GLY A 58 3.28 -2.85 2.52
N CYS A 59 3.85 -2.58 3.71
CA CYS A 59 4.71 -1.42 3.93
C CYS A 59 6.03 -1.51 3.16
N VAL A 60 6.68 -2.69 3.10
CA VAL A 60 7.93 -2.88 2.35
C VAL A 60 7.69 -2.70 0.85
N ILE A 61 6.67 -3.36 0.30
CA ILE A 61 6.32 -3.23 -1.12
C ILE A 61 5.86 -1.80 -1.42
N GLY A 62 4.99 -1.25 -0.57
CA GLY A 62 4.48 0.11 -0.72
C GLY A 62 5.60 1.15 -0.72
N THR A 63 6.61 1.02 0.15
CA THR A 63 7.70 2.00 0.21
C THR A 63 8.54 1.93 -1.06
N PHE A 64 8.78 0.72 -1.55
CA PHE A 64 9.49 0.50 -2.81
C PHE A 64 8.72 1.10 -4.00
N THR A 65 7.44 0.76 -4.16
CA THR A 65 6.59 1.28 -5.25
C THR A 65 6.41 2.79 -5.16
N GLY A 66 6.15 3.31 -3.95
CA GLY A 66 6.02 4.74 -3.71
C GLY A 66 7.32 5.50 -4.02
N ALA A 67 8.48 4.95 -3.66
CA ALA A 67 9.77 5.57 -3.94
C ALA A 67 10.04 5.62 -5.44
N VAL A 68 9.77 4.52 -6.16
CA VAL A 68 9.84 4.48 -7.63
C VAL A 68 8.93 5.55 -8.25
N PHE A 69 7.70 5.70 -7.74
CA PHE A 69 6.74 6.70 -8.23
C PHE A 69 7.22 8.15 -8.00
N VAL A 70 7.75 8.42 -6.80
CA VAL A 70 8.35 9.72 -6.45
C VAL A 70 9.53 10.04 -7.36
N ILE A 71 10.42 9.07 -7.59
CA ILE A 71 11.57 9.20 -8.49
C ILE A 71 11.11 9.44 -9.92
N ALA A 72 10.18 8.64 -10.44
CA ALA A 72 9.64 8.79 -11.80
C ALA A 72 9.04 10.19 -12.03
N ARG A 73 8.31 10.70 -11.03
CA ARG A 73 7.72 12.04 -11.05
C ARG A 73 8.78 13.16 -10.98
N LEU A 74 9.87 12.95 -10.23
CA LEU A 74 11.01 13.87 -10.20
C LEU A 74 11.73 13.95 -11.57
N PHE A 75 11.86 12.82 -12.26
CA PHE A 75 12.41 12.75 -13.62
C PHE A 75 11.45 13.27 -14.72
N LYS A 76 10.25 13.72 -14.36
CA LYS A 76 9.21 14.22 -15.30
C LYS A 76 8.93 13.24 -16.45
N LEU A 77 8.94 11.94 -16.18
CA LEU A 77 8.53 10.94 -17.17
C LEU A 77 7.05 11.19 -17.52
N LYS A 78 6.79 11.63 -18.75
CA LYS A 78 5.43 11.88 -19.25
C LYS A 78 4.66 10.55 -19.29
N GLY A 79 3.66 10.42 -18.41
CA GLY A 79 2.83 9.20 -18.30
C GLY A 79 2.46 8.83 -16.85
N PHE A 80 3.09 9.47 -15.85
CA PHE A 80 2.82 9.32 -14.42
C PHE A 80 2.60 10.66 -13.71
#